data_AF-A0A4P5R3D8-F1
#
_entry.id   AF-A0A4P5R3D8-F1
#
_cell.length_a   1.000
_cell.length_b   1.000
_cell.length_c   1.000
_cell.angle_alpha   90.00
_cell.angle_beta   90.00
_cell.angle_gamma   90.00
#
_symmetry.space_group_name_H-M   'P 1'
#
loop_
_entity.id
_entity.type
_entity.pdbx_description
1 polymer ?
#
loop_
_entity_poly.entity_id
_entity_poly.type
_entity_poly.pdbx_seq_one_letter_code
_entity_poly.pdbx_strand_id
1 'polypeptide(L)' 'MNMINQEDGFIPGPALSALETIITFVVIPTVMFLVISLLTYVATATRKKSSKSVITHIE' A
#
# COMPACT_ATOMS: atom_id res chain seq x y z
N MET A 1 26.63 21.62 -11.84
CA MET A 1 26.56 20.56 -12.86
C MET A 1 25.42 19.63 -12.46
N ASN A 2 24.30 19.65 -13.19
CA ASN A 2 23.12 18.84 -12.87
C ASN A 2 23.33 17.44 -13.47
N MET A 3 23.69 16.46 -12.65
CA MET A 3 23.90 15.07 -13.10
C MET A 3 22.55 14.37 -13.25
N ILE A 4 21.98 14.42 -14.45
CA ILE A 4 20.93 13.50 -14.87
C ILE A 4 21.63 12.24 -15.42
N ASN A 5 21.52 11.12 -14.72
CA ASN A 5 22.00 9.82 -15.21
C ASN A 5 21.04 9.29 -16.27
N GLN A 6 20.93 10.00 -17.39
CA GLN A 6 20.17 9.55 -18.56
C GLN A 6 21.16 8.98 -19.57
N GLU A 7 20.90 7.77 -20.04
CA GLU A 7 21.69 7.16 -21.11
C GLU A 7 21.56 7.98 -22.40
N ASP A 8 22.60 7.99 -23.22
CA ASP A 8 22.57 8.67 -24.52
C ASP A 8 21.44 8.09 -25.38
N GLY A 9 20.55 8.96 -25.87
CA GLY A 9 19.33 8.57 -26.59
C GLY A 9 18.06 8.44 -25.73
N PHE A 10 18.10 8.72 -24.42
CA PHE A 10 16.88 8.76 -23.61
C PHE A 10 16.03 9.99 -23.96
N ILE A 11 14.90 9.76 -24.63
CA ILE A 11 13.89 10.78 -24.93
C ILE A 11 12.69 10.56 -24.00
N PRO A 12 12.50 11.39 -22.95
CA PRO A 12 11.33 11.27 -22.09
C PRO A 12 10.06 11.53 -22.89
N GLY A 13 9.04 10.70 -22.67
CA GLY A 13 7.70 10.95 -23.19
C GLY A 13 7.06 12.22 -22.58
N PRO A 14 5.91 12.65 -23.10
CA PRO A 14 5.17 13.78 -22.53
C PRO A 14 4.91 13.59 -21.04
N ALA A 15 5.07 14.66 -20.26
CA ALA A 15 4.75 14.62 -18.84
C ALA A 15 3.25 14.38 -18.62
N LEU A 16 2.91 13.63 -17.57
CA LEU A 16 1.52 13.49 -17.13
C LEU A 16 0.98 14.85 -16.69
N SER A 17 -0.32 15.06 -16.90
CA SER A 17 -1.01 16.19 -16.28
C SER A 17 -0.95 16.08 -14.74
N ALA A 18 -1.11 17.21 -14.05
CA ALA A 18 -1.11 17.24 -12.58
C ALA A 18 -2.19 16.30 -11.99
N LEU A 19 -3.36 16.24 -12.63
CA LEU A 19 -4.45 15.38 -12.21
C LEU A 19 -4.11 13.90 -12.39
N GLU A 20 -3.59 13.51 -13.55
CA GLU A 20 -3.18 12.13 -13.81
C GLU A 20 -2.08 11.68 -12.85
N THR A 21 -1.14 12.57 -12.53
CA THR A 21 -0.07 12.30 -11.57
C THR A 21 -0.64 12.01 -10.18
N ILE A 22 -1.57 12.84 -9.69
CA ILE A 22 -2.22 12.63 -8.39
C ILE A 22 -3.01 11.31 -8.39
N ILE A 23 -3.77 11.04 -9.44
CA ILE A 23 -4.55 9.81 -9.54
C ILE A 23 -3.61 8.60 -9.53
N THR A 24 -2.57 8.62 -10.34
CA THR A 24 -1.65 7.49 -10.54
C THR A 24 -0.82 7.19 -9.30
N PHE A 25 -0.26 8.22 -8.66
CA PHE A 25 0.72 8.04 -7.59
C PHE A 25 0.13 8.16 -6.18
N VAL A 26 -1.10 8.67 -6.02
CA VAL A 26 -1.73 8.83 -4.71
C VAL A 26 -3.04 8.06 -4.63
N VAL A 27 -3.98 8.32 -5.55
CA VAL A 27 -5.33 7.76 -5.46
C VAL A 27 -5.32 6.26 -5.68
N ILE A 28 -4.71 5.78 -6.78
CA ILE A 28 -4.66 4.36 -7.11
C ILE A 28 -3.99 3.54 -5.99
N PRO A 29 -2.79 3.89 -5.49
CA PRO A 29 -2.18 3.18 -4.37
C PRO A 29 -3.04 3.19 -3.10
N THR A 30 -3.67 4.32 -2.77
CA THR A 30 -4.51 4.43 -1.57
C THR A 30 -5.77 3.57 -1.68
N VAL A 31 -6.45 3.60 -2.82
CA VAL A 31 -7.62 2.75 -3.07
C VAL A 31 -7.24 1.27 -3.03
N MET A 32 -6.12 0.89 -3.63
CA MET A 32 -5.62 -0.49 -3.59
C MET A 32 -5.38 -0.95 -2.15
N PHE A 33 -4.75 -0.11 -1.33
CA PHE A 33 -4.53 -0.39 0.09
C PHE A 33 -5.85 -0.57 0.86
N LEU A 34 -6.83 0.30 0.63
CA LEU A 34 -8.12 0.23 1.31
C LEU A 34 -8.91 -1.03 0.91
N VAL A 35 -8.86 -1.42 -0.36
CA VAL A 35 -9.50 -2.67 -0.83
C VAL A 35 -8.88 -3.87 -0.13
N ILE A 36 -7.55 -3.98 -0.10
CA ILE A 36 -6.85 -5.08 0.58
C ILE A 36 -7.15 -5.07 2.08
N SER A 37 -7.15 -3.89 2.70
CA SER A 37 -7.47 -3.72 4.12
C SER A 37 -8.88 -4.18 4.45
N LEU A 38 -9.86 -3.86 3.62
CA LEU A 38 -11.23 -4.31 3.79
C LEU A 38 -11.35 -5.83 3.61
N LEU A 39 -10.74 -6.38 2.57
CA LEU A 39 -10.75 -7.82 2.32
C LEU A 39 -10.11 -8.60 3.47
N THR A 40 -8.95 -8.15 3.95
CA THR A 40 -8.24 -8.78 5.07
C THR A 40 -9.00 -8.63 6.39
N TYR A 41 -9.62 -7.47 6.64
CA TYR A 41 -10.47 -7.27 7.81
C TYR A 41 -11.63 -8.26 7.81
N VAL A 42 -12.40 -8.36 6.71
CA VAL A 42 -13.52 -9.30 6.60
C VAL A 42 -13.04 -10.76 6.75
N ALA A 43 -11.90 -11.11 6.15
CA ALA A 43 -11.34 -12.46 6.23
C ALA A 43 -10.85 -12.83 7.65
N THR A 44 -10.43 -11.86 8.47
CA THR A 44 -9.84 -12.10 9.80
C THR A 44 -10.77 -11.74 10.96
N ALA A 45 -11.84 -10.98 10.72
CA ALA A 45 -12.76 -10.49 11.75
C ALA A 45 -13.47 -11.62 12.53
N THR A 46 -13.62 -12.80 11.93
CA THR A 46 -14.24 -13.97 12.59
C THR A 46 -13.26 -14.76 13.45
N ARG A 47 -11.97 -14.39 13.49
CA ARG A 47 -10.97 -15.06 14.32
C ARG A 47 -11.27 -14.75 15.79
N LYS A 48 -12.09 -15.60 16.43
CA LYS A 48 -12.39 -15.55 17.87
C LYS A 48 -11.08 -15.34 18.63
N LYS A 49 -11.00 -14.29 19.45
CA LYS A 49 -9.98 -14.21 20.51
C LYS A 49 -10.13 -15.48 21.34
N SER A 50 -9.15 -16.38 21.25
CA SER A 50 -9.02 -17.47 22.20
C SER A 50 -8.73 -16.82 23.55
N SER A 51 -9.79 -16.48 24.28
CA SER A 51 -9.69 -16.27 25.72
C SER A 51 -9.28 -17.61 26.29
N LYS A 52 -8.09 -17.64 26.89
CA LYS A 52 -7.51 -18.66 27.79
C LYS A 52 -6.07 -18.97 27.38
N SER A 53 -5.16 -18.04 27.67
CA SER A 53 -3.82 -18.47 28.09
C SER A 53 -3.99 -19.09 29.47
N VAL A 54 -4.12 -20.43 29.51
CA VAL A 54 -4.19 -21.25 30.73
C VAL A 54 -2.82 -21.31 31.44
N ILE A 55 -1.85 -20.48 31.06
CA ILE A 55 -0.44 -20.59 31.48
C ILE A 55 -0.11 -19.64 32.66
N THR A 56 -1.08 -18.92 33.25
CA THR A 56 -0.86 -18.01 34.40
C THR A 56 -1.79 -18.27 35.59
N HIS A 57 -2.09 -19.54 35.88
CA HIS A 57 -2.56 -19.95 37.21
C HIS A 57 -1.55 -20.92 37.81
N ILE A 58 -0.89 -20.49 38.87
CA ILE A 58 -0.14 -21.35 39.80
C ILE A 58 -0.88 -21.19 41.13
N GLU A 59 -1.46 -22.28 41.63
CA GLU A 59 -1.91 -22.43 43.02
C GLU A 59 -0.75 -22.87 43.91
#